data_AF-A0A849K9Y6-F1
#
_entry.id   AF-A0A849K9Y6-F1
#
_cell.length_a   1.000
_cell.length_b   1.000
_cell.length_c   1.000
_cell.angle_alpha   90.00
_cell.angle_beta   90.00
_cell.angle_gamma   90.00
#
_symmetry.space_group_name_H-M   'P 1'
#
loop_
_entity.id
_entity.type
_entity.pdbx_description
1 polymer ?
#
loop_
_entity_poly.entity_id
_entity_poly.type
_entity_poly.pdbx_seq_one_letter_code
_entity_poly.pdbx_strand_id
1 'polypeptide(L)'
;MDLRRMQDRAHYARVLGVFDAFLAGWEPEVAAALPARWHPWLAARTRRPFLLQDLRRLGIAPGAAARIPPFAGPASAWGSVYVMEGSALGGQFITRSLAQAGLHPGCGAAYFHGWGMRPGACGARRAPSWRVNSIPKRRSRTRAPPRV
;
A
#
# COMPACT_ATOMS: atom_id res chain seq x y z
N MET A 1 11.24 -10.64 -10.81
CA MET A 1 9.91 -10.26 -10.30
C MET A 1 8.91 -10.43 -11.44
N ASP A 2 7.96 -11.36 -11.32
CA ASP A 2 6.98 -11.60 -12.38
C ASP A 2 5.83 -10.59 -12.26
N LEU A 3 5.95 -9.48 -13.00
CA LEU A 3 4.96 -8.39 -12.99
C LEU A 3 3.58 -8.82 -13.50
N ARG A 4 3.46 -9.97 -14.18
CA ARG A 4 2.15 -10.52 -14.60
C ARG A 4 1.31 -10.96 -13.41
N ARG A 5 1.94 -11.37 -12.29
CA ARG A 5 1.22 -11.71 -11.06
C ARG A 5 0.48 -10.52 -10.43
N MET A 6 0.89 -9.29 -10.74
CA MET A 6 0.17 -8.09 -10.30
C MET A 6 -1.20 -7.92 -10.96
N GLN A 7 -1.49 -8.68 -12.02
CA GLN A 7 -2.81 -8.73 -12.66
C GLN A 7 -3.78 -9.65 -11.90
N ASP A 8 -3.29 -10.54 -11.03
CA ASP A 8 -4.14 -11.33 -10.15
C ASP A 8 -4.60 -10.49 -8.94
N ARG A 9 -5.91 -10.38 -8.76
CA ARG A 9 -6.51 -9.55 -7.70
C ARG A 9 -6.05 -9.98 -6.31
N ALA A 10 -5.99 -11.28 -6.04
CA ALA A 10 -5.65 -11.79 -4.71
C ALA A 10 -4.17 -11.51 -4.38
N HIS A 11 -3.28 -11.68 -5.36
CA HIS A 11 -1.88 -11.31 -5.23
C HIS A 11 -1.71 -9.80 -5.05
N TYR A 12 -2.36 -8.99 -5.88
CA TYR A 12 -2.31 -7.54 -5.77
C TYR A 12 -2.83 -7.05 -4.41
N ALA A 13 -3.95 -7.62 -3.94
CA ALA A 13 -4.50 -7.31 -2.63
C ALA A 13 -3.53 -7.63 -1.48
N ARG A 14 -2.84 -8.78 -1.55
CA ARG A 14 -1.79 -9.12 -0.57
C ARG A 14 -0.64 -8.12 -0.59
N VAL A 15 -0.19 -7.72 -1.78
CA VAL A 15 0.90 -6.74 -1.94
C VAL A 15 0.50 -5.39 -1.32
N LEU A 16 -0.68 -4.87 -1.63
CA LEU A 16 -1.18 -3.62 -1.04
C LEU A 16 -1.31 -3.72 0.49
N GLY A 17 -1.81 -4.86 0.99
CA GLY A 17 -1.94 -5.09 2.44
C GLY A 17 -0.58 -5.12 3.15
N VAL A 18 0.45 -5.70 2.54
CA VAL A 18 1.83 -5.69 3.08
C VAL A 18 2.40 -4.27 3.08
N PHE A 19 2.19 -3.50 2.01
CA PHE A 19 2.66 -2.11 1.95
C PHE A 19 1.96 -1.22 2.97
N ASP A 20 0.66 -1.43 3.21
CA ASP A 20 -0.10 -0.67 4.20
C ASP A 20 0.36 -1.00 5.61
N ALA A 21 0.51 -2.29 5.92
CA ALA A 21 1.07 -2.75 7.19
C ALA A 21 2.45 -2.13 7.44
N PHE A 22 3.34 -2.16 6.44
CA PHE A 22 4.67 -1.57 6.54
C PHE A 22 4.62 -0.06 6.78
N LEU A 23 3.91 0.70 5.94
CA LEU A 23 3.81 2.15 6.07
C LEU A 23 3.17 2.56 7.40
N ALA A 24 2.14 1.84 7.85
CA ALA A 24 1.45 2.10 9.11
C ALA A 24 2.38 1.96 10.32
N GLY A 25 3.38 1.06 10.26
CA GLY A 25 4.39 0.91 11.30
C GLY A 25 5.61 1.83 11.10
N TRP A 26 6.02 2.06 9.86
CA TRP A 26 7.26 2.78 9.54
C TRP A 26 7.13 4.30 9.68
N GLU A 27 6.00 4.89 9.27
CA GLU A 27 5.81 6.34 9.33
C GLU A 27 5.92 6.91 10.76
N PRO A 28 5.29 6.30 11.81
CA PRO A 28 5.44 6.76 13.19
C PRO A 28 6.87 6.65 13.71
N GLU A 29 7.58 5.55 13.41
CA GLU A 29 8.97 5.35 13.86
C GLU A 29 9.93 6.38 13.24
N VAL A 30 9.74 6.71 11.96
CA VAL A 30 10.52 7.77 11.30
C VAL A 30 10.21 9.14 11.91
N ALA A 31 8.94 9.44 12.17
CA ALA A 31 8.55 10.71 12.79
C ALA A 31 9.12 10.84 14.21
N ALA A 32 9.15 9.75 14.99
CA ALA A 32 9.74 9.72 16.33
C ALA A 32 11.27 9.90 16.32
N ALA A 33 11.95 9.38 15.31
CA ALA A 33 13.41 9.45 15.19
C ALA A 33 13.94 10.77 14.60
N LEU A 34 13.09 11.60 14.00
CA LEU A 34 13.47 12.85 13.36
C LEU A 34 13.05 14.09 14.19
N PRO A 35 13.87 15.17 14.20
CA PRO A 35 13.50 16.41 14.87
C PRO A 35 12.17 16.99 14.37
N ALA A 36 11.35 17.52 15.29
CA ALA A 36 10.00 18.00 15.03
C ALA A 36 9.89 19.02 13.88
N ARG A 37 10.95 19.82 13.64
CA ARG A 37 11.02 20.76 12.50
C ARG A 37 10.82 20.10 11.13
N TRP A 38 11.06 18.78 11.01
CA TRP A 38 10.90 18.02 9.77
C TRP A 38 9.52 17.36 9.64
N HIS A 39 8.69 17.36 10.68
CA HIS A 39 7.37 16.71 10.65
C HIS A 39 6.44 17.24 9.56
N PRO A 40 6.35 18.57 9.31
CA PRO A 40 5.53 19.08 8.21
C PRO A 40 6.01 18.57 6.85
N TRP A 41 7.33 18.48 6.65
CA TRP A 41 7.92 17.97 5.42
C TRP A 41 7.66 16.47 5.24
N LEU A 42 7.78 15.67 6.30
CA LEU A 42 7.45 14.23 6.27
C LEU A 42 5.96 14.00 5.99
N ALA A 43 5.08 14.77 6.63
CA ALA A 43 3.64 14.68 6.44
C ALA A 43 3.24 15.00 5.00
N ALA A 44 3.87 15.99 4.36
CA ALA A 44 3.65 16.31 2.95
C ALA A 44 4.08 15.17 2.01
N ARG A 45 4.90 14.23 2.48
CA ARG A 45 5.46 13.09 1.72
C ARG A 45 4.88 11.72 2.12
N THR A 46 3.79 11.69 2.92
CA THR A 46 3.14 10.41 3.21
C THR A 46 2.44 9.83 1.98
N ARG A 47 2.74 8.56 1.66
CA ARG A 47 2.06 7.83 0.56
C ARG A 47 0.90 6.97 1.05
N ARG A 48 0.75 6.82 2.36
CA ARG A 48 -0.26 5.96 2.97
C ARG A 48 -1.71 6.37 2.62
N PRO A 49 -2.08 7.66 2.49
CA PRO A 49 -3.42 8.04 2.06
C PRO A 49 -3.83 7.49 0.69
N PHE A 50 -2.89 7.44 -0.28
CA PHE A 50 -3.15 6.86 -1.61
C PHE A 50 -3.38 5.35 -1.52
N LEU A 51 -2.62 4.67 -0.67
CA LEU A 51 -2.77 3.25 -0.46
C LEU A 51 -4.11 2.89 0.21
N LEU A 52 -4.52 3.67 1.22
CA LEU A 52 -5.83 3.52 1.85
C LEU A 52 -6.98 3.79 0.88
N GLN A 53 -6.81 4.75 -0.04
CA GLN A 53 -7.78 4.98 -1.12
C GLN A 53 -7.90 3.74 -2.02
N ASP A 54 -6.78 3.15 -2.42
CA ASP A 54 -6.76 1.96 -3.26
C ASP A 54 -7.40 0.76 -2.57
N LEU A 55 -7.02 0.48 -1.32
CA LEU A 55 -7.62 -0.60 -0.51
C LEU A 55 -9.14 -0.44 -0.42
N ARG A 56 -9.63 0.77 -0.15
CA ARG A 56 -11.06 1.06 -0.07
C ARG A 56 -11.77 0.84 -1.41
N ARG A 57 -11.19 1.30 -2.51
CA ARG A 57 -11.72 1.08 -3.88
C ARG A 57 -11.81 -0.40 -4.22
N LEU A 58 -10.88 -1.19 -3.71
CA LEU A 58 -10.79 -2.62 -3.97
C LEU A 58 -11.56 -3.46 -2.95
N GLY A 59 -12.21 -2.85 -1.95
CA GLY A 59 -12.92 -3.57 -0.90
C GLY A 59 -12.01 -4.46 -0.04
N ILE A 60 -10.75 -4.07 0.11
CA ILE A 60 -9.74 -4.78 0.90
C ILE A 60 -9.61 -4.07 2.26
N ALA A 61 -9.61 -4.84 3.34
CA ALA A 61 -9.38 -4.31 4.67
C ALA A 61 -7.89 -3.93 4.84
N PRO A 62 -7.57 -2.80 5.51
CA PRO A 62 -6.20 -2.46 5.90
C PRO A 62 -5.53 -3.55 6.72
N GLY A 63 -4.21 -3.62 6.62
CA GLY A 63 -3.40 -4.56 7.39
C GLY A 63 -3.21 -4.09 8.83
N ALA A 64 -2.87 -5.02 9.73
CA ALA A 64 -2.32 -4.63 11.03
C ALA A 64 -0.93 -3.99 10.82
N ALA A 65 -0.63 -2.91 11.54
CA ALA A 65 0.67 -2.25 11.44
C ALA A 65 1.80 -3.24 11.71
N ALA A 66 2.79 -3.23 10.81
CA ALA A 66 3.99 -4.03 10.98
C ALA A 66 4.79 -3.48 12.18
N ARG A 67 5.41 -4.38 12.94
CA ARG A 67 6.33 -3.98 14.01
C ARG A 67 7.65 -3.55 13.38
N ILE A 68 7.95 -2.26 13.44
CA ILE A 68 9.20 -1.69 12.96
C ILE A 68 10.11 -1.45 14.16
N PRO A 69 11.37 -1.93 14.16
CA PRO A 69 12.33 -1.60 15.21
C PRO A 69 12.60 -0.10 15.26
N PRO A 70 12.81 0.49 16.44
CA PRO A 70 13.21 1.89 16.55
C PRO A 70 14.49 2.18 15.78
N PHE A 71 14.57 3.35 15.17
CA PHE A 71 15.78 3.82 14.50
C PHE A 71 16.85 4.19 15.53
N ALA A 72 18.11 3.84 15.24
CA ALA A 72 19.26 4.17 16.10
C ALA A 72 19.53 5.68 16.22
N GLY A 73 18.95 6.48 15.33
CA GLY A 73 19.01 7.93 15.35
C GLY A 73 18.65 8.58 14.00
N PRO A 74 18.72 9.91 13.91
CA PRO A 74 18.25 10.65 12.72
C PRO A 74 18.90 10.21 11.40
N ALA A 75 20.20 9.84 11.42
CA ALA A 75 20.90 9.36 10.22
C ALA A 75 20.28 8.08 9.63
N SER A 76 19.96 7.11 10.50
CA SER A 76 19.30 5.86 10.07
C SER A 76 17.87 6.09 9.59
N ALA A 77 17.13 7.01 10.23
CA ALA A 77 15.80 7.41 9.79
C ALA A 77 15.85 8.06 8.39
N TRP A 78 16.78 8.98 8.16
CA TRP A 78 17.00 9.60 6.85
C TRP A 78 17.41 8.59 5.78
N GLY A 79 18.25 7.61 6.12
CA GLY A 79 18.58 6.51 5.22
C GLY A 79 17.34 5.71 4.81
N SER A 80 16.41 5.45 5.75
CA SER A 80 15.16 4.77 5.43
C SER A 80 14.22 5.63 4.56
N VAL A 81 14.17 6.94 4.80
CA VAL A 81 13.44 7.89 3.95
C VAL A 81 14.00 7.86 2.54
N TYR A 82 15.33 7.90 2.38
CA TYR A 82 15.98 7.79 1.07
C TYR A 82 15.57 6.53 0.30
N VAL A 83 15.59 5.37 0.96
CA VAL A 83 15.13 4.10 0.34
C VAL A 83 13.66 4.20 -0.06
N MET A 84 12.81 4.77 0.80
CA MET A 84 11.40 4.91 0.53
C MET A 84 11.11 5.86 -0.63
N GLU A 85 11.85 6.95 -0.75
CA GLU A 85 11.75 7.86 -1.90
C GLU A 85 12.25 7.20 -3.19
N GLY A 86 13.36 6.46 -3.14
CA GLY A 86 13.87 5.69 -4.29
C GLY A 86 12.90 4.60 -4.76
N SER A 87 12.20 3.94 -3.82
CA SER A 87 11.18 2.92 -4.15
C SER A 87 10.01 3.48 -4.98
N ALA A 88 9.71 4.78 -4.86
CA ALA A 88 8.64 5.42 -5.61
C ALA A 88 8.96 5.47 -7.12
N LEU A 89 10.23 5.65 -7.48
CA LEU A 89 10.68 5.62 -8.87
C LEU A 89 10.52 4.22 -9.47
N GLY A 90 10.87 3.17 -8.71
CA GLY A 90 10.66 1.79 -9.11
C GLY A 90 9.18 1.42 -9.29
N GLY A 91 8.29 2.03 -8.49
CA GLY A 91 6.84 1.86 -8.59
C GLY A 91 6.27 2.25 -9.96
N GLN A 92 6.92 3.18 -10.69
CA GLN A 92 6.48 3.57 -12.03
C GLN A 92 6.51 2.41 -13.02
N PHE A 93 7.45 1.46 -12.89
CA PHE A 93 7.48 0.27 -13.75
C PHE A 93 6.30 -0.67 -13.50
N ILE A 94 5.72 -0.65 -12.29
CA ILE A 94 4.56 -1.46 -11.93
C ILE A 94 3.29 -0.91 -12.59
N THR A 95 3.19 0.43 -12.74
CA THR A 95 2.01 1.10 -13.31
C THR A 95 1.60 0.56 -14.68
N ARG A 96 2.57 0.18 -15.54
CA ARG A 96 2.29 -0.38 -16.87
C ARG A 96 1.60 -1.75 -16.79
N SER A 97 2.02 -2.62 -15.86
CA SER A 97 1.36 -3.92 -15.66
C SER A 97 -0.03 -3.75 -15.06
N LEU A 98 -0.20 -2.80 -14.13
CA LEU A 98 -1.49 -2.47 -13.53
C LEU A 98 -2.47 -1.91 -14.57
N ALA A 99 -2.00 -1.06 -15.48
CA ALA A 99 -2.81 -0.53 -16.57
C ALA A 99 -3.34 -1.63 -17.51
N GLN A 100 -2.55 -2.69 -17.75
CA GLN A 100 -3.01 -3.87 -18.51
C GLN A 100 -4.13 -4.63 -17.80
N ALA A 101 -4.16 -4.60 -16.46
CA ALA A 101 -5.25 -5.15 -15.66
C ALA A 101 -6.47 -4.21 -15.51
N GLY A 102 -6.45 -3.04 -16.16
CA GLY A 102 -7.51 -2.02 -16.02
C GLY A 102 -7.42 -1.21 -14.72
N LEU A 103 -6.27 -1.23 -14.05
CA LEU A 103 -6.04 -0.41 -12.86
C LEU A 103 -5.35 0.89 -13.23
N HIS A 104 -5.87 1.98 -12.69
CA HIS A 104 -5.35 3.32 -12.88
C HIS A 104 -5.61 4.15 -11.61
N PRO A 105 -5.04 5.37 -11.50
CA PRO A 105 -5.40 6.30 -10.42
C PRO A 105 -6.92 6.46 -10.36
N GLY A 106 -7.51 6.34 -9.17
CA GLY A 106 -8.97 6.36 -8.97
C GLY A 106 -9.66 4.98 -9.05
N CYS A 107 -8.99 3.94 -9.56
CA CYS A 107 -9.51 2.56 -9.60
C CYS A 107 -8.57 1.52 -8.94
N GLY A 108 -7.84 1.92 -7.90
CA GLY A 108 -7.05 0.99 -7.08
C GLY A 108 -5.56 0.94 -7.39
N ALA A 109 -5.01 1.94 -8.08
CA ALA A 109 -3.56 2.08 -8.31
C ALA A 109 -3.02 3.50 -8.03
N ALA A 110 -3.69 4.33 -7.24
CA ALA A 110 -3.20 5.66 -6.86
C ALA A 110 -1.80 5.61 -6.20
N TYR A 111 -1.50 4.59 -5.38
CA TYR A 111 -0.24 4.46 -4.66
C TYR A 111 1.00 4.45 -5.58
N PHE A 112 0.95 3.70 -6.68
CA PHE A 112 2.11 3.52 -7.58
C PHE A 112 2.32 4.69 -8.54
N HIS A 113 1.34 5.58 -8.69
CA HIS A 113 1.43 6.76 -9.56
C HIS A 113 2.03 7.99 -8.84
N GLY A 114 2.28 7.90 -7.54
CA GLY A 114 3.03 8.90 -6.77
C GLY A 114 2.41 10.30 -6.76
N TRP A 115 3.27 11.32 -6.68
CA TRP A 115 2.90 12.73 -6.48
C TRP A 115 2.39 13.46 -7.74
N GLY A 116 2.52 12.86 -8.92
CA GLY A 116 2.46 13.58 -10.20
C GLY A 116 1.16 13.43 -10.99
N MET A 117 0.18 12.65 -10.53
CA MET A 117 -1.03 12.39 -11.33
C MET A 117 -2.30 12.63 -10.52
N ARG A 118 -3.09 13.63 -10.91
CA ARG A 118 -4.45 13.82 -10.38
C ARG A 118 -5.22 12.51 -10.58
N PRO A 119 -5.92 11.99 -9.56
CA PRO A 119 -6.75 10.80 -9.73
C PRO A 119 -7.72 11.06 -10.88
N GLY A 120 -7.54 10.36 -12.00
CA GLY A 120 -8.54 10.36 -13.07
C GLY A 120 -9.84 9.78 -12.52
N ALA A 121 -10.98 10.31 -12.95
CA ALA A 121 -12.26 9.67 -12.66
C ALA A 121 -12.23 8.24 -13.21
N CYS A 122 -12.66 7.26 -12.42
CA CYS A 122 -12.80 5.90 -12.94
C CYS A 122 -13.98 5.85 -13.92
N GLY A 123 -13.68 6.07 -15.20
CA GLY A 123 -14.66 5.95 -16.27
C GLY A 123 -15.04 4.49 -16.47
N ALA A 124 -16.33 4.22 -16.67
CA ALA A 124 -16.90 2.90 -16.90
C ALA A 124 -16.30 2.10 -18.08
N ARG A 125 -15.39 2.71 -18.86
CA ARG A 125 -14.86 2.17 -20.11
C ARG A 125 -13.84 1.04 -19.90
N ARG A 126 -13.23 0.90 -18.71
CA ARG A 126 -12.29 -0.21 -18.34
C ARG A 126 -12.24 -0.44 -16.83
N ALA A 127 -13.36 -0.79 -16.19
CA ALA A 127 -13.28 -1.35 -14.85
C ALA A 127 -12.34 -2.59 -14.87
N PRO A 128 -11.52 -2.82 -13.83
CA PRO A 128 -10.64 -3.97 -13.80
C PRO A 128 -11.45 -5.26 -14.05
N SER A 129 -10.95 -6.14 -14.91
CA SER A 129 -11.68 -7.32 -15.42
C SER A 129 -11.99 -8.37 -14.35
N TRP A 130 -11.62 -8.11 -13.10
CA TRP A 130 -11.87 -8.97 -11.96
C TRP A 130 -13.37 -9.06 -11.66
N ARG A 131 -13.97 -10.23 -11.93
CA ARG A 131 -15.31 -10.55 -11.43
C ARG A 131 -15.31 -10.54 -9.90
N VAL A 132 -16.40 -10.04 -9.31
CA VAL A 132 -16.63 -9.85 -7.86
C VAL A 132 -16.55 -11.13 -7.00
N ASN A 133 -16.31 -12.31 -7.59
CA ASN A 133 -16.52 -13.60 -6.93
C ASN A 133 -15.28 -14.26 -6.27
N SER A 134 -14.14 -13.58 -6.14
CA SER A 134 -12.89 -14.18 -5.66
C SER A 134 -12.42 -13.69 -4.27
N ILE A 135 -13.33 -13.23 -3.42
CA ILE A 135 -13.01 -12.93 -2.01
C ILE A 135 -13.06 -14.24 -1.20
N PRO A 136 -11.92 -14.85 -0.79
CA PRO A 136 -11.97 -15.91 0.19
C PRO A 136 -12.47 -15.31 1.52
N LYS A 137 -13.71 -15.62 1.89
CA LYS A 137 -14.21 -15.35 3.24
C LYS A 137 -13.23 -16.00 4.22
N ARG A 138 -12.57 -15.17 5.04
CA ARG A 138 -11.68 -15.63 6.12
C ARG A 138 -12.50 -16.58 7.00
N ARG A 139 -12.29 -17.89 6.87
CA ARG A 139 -12.93 -18.88 7.74
C ARG A 139 -12.45 -18.60 9.17
N SER A 140 -13.32 -18.06 10.00
CA SER A 140 -13.15 -18.02 11.44
C SER A 140 -13.05 -19.46 11.93
N ARG A 141 -11.84 -19.89 12.28
CA ARG A 141 -11.61 -21.16 12.97
C ARG A 141 -12.04 -20.95 14.42
N THR A 142 -13.33 -21.15 14.70
CA THR A 142 -13.84 -21.22 16.08
C THR A 142 -13.24 -22.47 16.71
N ARG A 143 -12.26 -22.29 17.59
CA ARG A 143 -11.67 -23.35 18.39
C ARG A 143 -12.64 -23.61 19.54
N ALA A 144 -13.33 -24.76 19.52
CA ALA A 144 -14.16 -25.19 20.64
C ALA A 144 -13.28 -25.44 21.88
N PRO A 145 -13.78 -25.15 23.10
CA PRO A 145 -13.01 -25.41 24.31
C PRO A 145 -12.96 -26.92 24.62
N PRO A 146 -11.90 -27.40 25.30
CA PRO A 146 -11.82 -28.80 25.70
C PRO A 146 -12.87 -29.08 26.78
N ARG A 147 -13.62 -30.18 26.60
CA ARG A 147 -14.46 -30.74 27.65
C ARG A 147 -13.55 -31.42 28.68
N VAL A 148 -13.69 -30.99 29.94
CA VAL A 148 -13.20 -31.71 31.12
C VAL A 148 -14.29 -32.66 31.57
#